data_AF-A0A6B0UXK9-F1
#
_entry.id   AF-A0A6B0UXK9-F1
#
_cell.length_a   1.000
_cell.length_b   1.000
_cell.length_c   1.000
_cell.angle_alpha   90.00
_cell.angle_beta   90.00
_cell.angle_gamma   90.00
#
_symmetry.space_group_name_H-M   'P 1'
#
loop_
_entity.id
_entity.type
_entity.pdbx_description
1 polymer ?
#
loop_
_entity_poly.entity_id
_entity_poly.type
_entity_poly.pdbx_seq_one_letter_code
_entity_poly.pdbx_strand_id
1 'polypeptide(L)'
;SILRALWIGLENLHILTSFSNNQQALRIELTLKGATKPTVLLYHRFLVGSKAEHYKLTIDDYEGPKGYDALSKHHGSVFTVKKSMTQNPDKDKCSGERLSGGWWFNTCNQANLNGRKFTHPPSTRALGITWHIKNKDESYRYIYDWVEMKIRDSDFGFCTGRLKS
;
A
#
# COMPACT_ATOMS: atom_id res chain seq x y z
N SER A 1 -16.72 9.75 -17.33
CA SER A 1 -15.35 9.98 -16.83
C SER A 1 -14.79 8.64 -16.38
N ILE A 2 -13.86 8.05 -17.12
CA ILE A 2 -13.21 6.79 -16.72
C ILE A 2 -11.98 7.18 -15.90
N LEU A 3 -12.05 7.02 -14.59
CA LEU A 3 -10.86 7.08 -13.76
C LEU A 3 -9.97 5.88 -14.12
N ARG A 4 -8.87 6.15 -14.82
CA ARG A 4 -7.84 5.15 -15.14
C ARG A 4 -7.01 4.88 -13.89
N ALA A 5 -6.57 3.64 -13.70
CA ALA A 5 -5.55 3.32 -12.71
C ALA A 5 -4.26 4.07 -13.07
N LEU A 6 -3.63 4.71 -12.08
CA LEU A 6 -2.43 5.52 -12.25
C LEU A 6 -1.40 5.16 -11.19
N TRP A 7 -0.15 5.00 -11.63
CA TRP A 7 1.03 5.00 -10.76
C TRP A 7 1.86 6.23 -11.10
N ILE A 8 2.03 7.13 -10.13
CA ILE A 8 2.69 8.41 -10.39
C ILE A 8 4.21 8.29 -10.62
N GLY A 9 4.80 7.12 -10.36
CA GLY A 9 6.23 6.88 -10.54
C GLY A 9 7.04 7.04 -9.25
N LEU A 10 8.11 6.24 -9.11
CA LEU A 10 8.94 6.22 -7.90
C LEU A 10 9.76 7.50 -7.71
N GLU A 11 10.27 8.07 -8.80
CA GLU A 11 11.01 9.34 -8.75
C GLU A 11 10.11 10.49 -8.30
N ASN A 12 8.88 10.55 -8.81
CA ASN A 12 7.91 11.55 -8.38
C ASN A 12 7.54 11.35 -6.90
N LEU A 13 7.34 10.10 -6.45
CA LEU A 13 7.13 9.83 -5.03
C LEU A 13 8.32 10.26 -4.18
N HIS A 14 9.55 10.00 -4.62
CA HIS A 14 10.74 10.44 -3.92
C HIS A 14 10.79 11.97 -3.81
N ILE A 15 10.67 12.69 -4.93
CA ILE A 15 10.70 14.16 -4.96
C ILE A 15 9.60 14.76 -4.05
N LEU A 16 8.37 14.25 -4.15
CA LEU A 16 7.24 14.76 -3.37
C LEU A 16 7.35 14.45 -1.88
N THR A 17 8.05 13.37 -1.49
CA THR A 17 8.13 12.93 -0.08
C THR A 17 9.42 13.30 0.63
N SER A 18 10.47 13.66 -0.10
CA SER A 18 11.77 14.08 0.43
C SER A 18 11.94 15.59 0.54
N PHE A 19 10.95 16.37 0.10
CA PHE A 19 11.01 17.82 0.12
C PHE A 19 11.16 18.34 1.56
N SER A 20 12.18 19.18 1.80
CA SER A 20 12.72 19.49 3.14
C SER A 20 11.80 20.29 4.06
N ASN A 21 10.72 20.85 3.53
CA ASN A 21 9.96 21.86 4.27
C ASN A 21 8.96 21.24 5.25
N ASN A 22 8.50 20.00 5.02
CA ASN A 22 7.53 19.32 5.88
C ASN A 22 7.57 17.80 5.70
N GLN A 23 7.37 17.05 6.79
CA GLN A 23 7.12 15.61 6.74
C GLN A 23 5.82 15.33 5.97
N GLN A 24 5.85 14.40 5.02
CA GLN A 24 4.64 13.97 4.30
C GLN A 24 3.89 12.89 5.07
N ALA A 25 2.56 12.99 5.03
CA ALA A 25 1.64 11.96 5.47
C ALA A 25 1.03 11.24 4.26
N LEU A 26 0.66 9.97 4.44
CA LEU A 26 -0.02 9.14 3.46
C LEU A 26 -1.43 8.80 3.96
N ARG A 27 -2.43 8.98 3.08
CA ARG A 27 -3.78 8.49 3.24
C ARG A 27 -4.07 7.42 2.21
N ILE A 28 -4.56 6.29 2.69
CA ILE A 28 -5.01 5.17 1.87
C ILE A 28 -6.51 5.01 2.06
N GLU A 29 -7.23 4.89 0.95
CA GLU A 29 -8.66 4.59 0.93
C GLU A 29 -8.87 3.23 0.26
N LEU A 30 -9.49 2.30 0.99
CA LEU A 30 -9.77 0.94 0.53
C LEU A 30 -11.28 0.72 0.49
N THR A 31 -11.85 0.60 -0.71
CA THR A 31 -13.28 0.29 -0.89
C THR A 31 -13.43 -1.17 -1.27
N LEU A 32 -13.91 -1.98 -0.34
CA LEU A 32 -14.25 -3.38 -0.58
C LEU A 32 -15.36 -3.51 -1.63
N LYS A 33 -15.38 -4.63 -2.35
CA LYS A 33 -16.42 -4.92 -3.33
C LYS A 33 -17.80 -4.84 -2.70
N GLY A 34 -18.66 -3.98 -3.25
CA GLY A 34 -20.02 -3.75 -2.74
C GLY A 34 -20.11 -2.86 -1.49
N ALA A 35 -19.01 -2.33 -0.98
CA ALA A 35 -19.04 -1.35 0.10
C ALA A 35 -19.35 0.06 -0.43
N THR A 36 -20.15 0.82 0.32
CA THR A 36 -20.53 2.19 -0.04
C THR A 36 -19.56 3.25 0.48
N LYS A 37 -18.68 2.90 1.42
CA LYS A 37 -17.69 3.79 2.03
C LYS A 37 -16.32 3.11 2.09
N PRO A 38 -15.22 3.86 1.89
CA PRO A 38 -13.88 3.33 2.04
C PRO A 38 -13.52 3.12 3.51
N THR A 39 -12.66 2.13 3.78
CA THR A 39 -11.83 2.12 4.99
C THR A 39 -10.68 3.11 4.78
N VAL A 40 -10.51 4.04 5.70
CA VAL A 40 -9.45 5.06 5.66
C VAL A 40 -8.31 4.67 6.59
N LEU A 41 -7.09 4.80 6.10
CA LEU A 41 -5.85 4.47 6.80
C LEU A 41 -4.88 5.63 6.63
N LEU A 42 -4.34 6.13 7.74
CA LEU A 42 -3.41 7.25 7.73
C LEU A 42 -2.05 6.80 8.27
N TYR A 43 -0.99 7.33 7.69
CA TYR A 43 0.38 7.21 8.19
C TYR A 43 0.94 8.62 8.21
N HIS A 44 1.22 9.19 9.38
CA HIS A 44 1.66 10.59 9.48
C HIS A 44 3.12 10.79 9.04
N ARG A 45 3.85 9.70 8.81
CA ARG A 45 5.19 9.70 8.22
C ARG A 45 5.21 8.78 6.99
N PHE A 46 5.49 9.34 5.83
CA PHE A 46 5.65 8.61 4.58
C PHE A 46 6.77 9.23 3.75
N LEU A 47 7.83 8.46 3.52
CA LEU A 47 8.99 8.86 2.74
C LEU A 47 9.41 7.72 1.81
N VAL A 48 9.68 8.08 0.56
CA VAL A 48 10.30 7.19 -0.44
C VAL A 48 11.72 7.68 -0.66
N GLY A 49 12.69 6.79 -0.39
CA GLY A 49 14.11 7.08 -0.57
C GLY A 49 14.48 7.35 -2.03
N SER A 50 15.70 7.81 -2.25
CA SER A 50 16.20 8.09 -3.59
C SER A 50 16.36 6.81 -4.43
N LYS A 51 16.63 6.98 -5.74
CA LYS A 51 17.02 5.86 -6.61
C LYS A 51 18.25 5.11 -6.07
N ALA A 52 19.23 5.81 -5.49
CA ALA A 52 20.43 5.21 -4.90
C ALA A 52 20.12 4.35 -3.66
N GLU A 53 19.04 4.68 -2.95
CA GLU A 53 18.51 3.89 -1.83
C GLU A 53 17.48 2.85 -2.28
N HIS A 54 17.38 2.59 -3.59
CA HIS A 54 16.40 1.67 -4.18
C HIS A 54 14.95 1.99 -3.80
N TYR A 55 14.64 3.28 -3.67
CA TYR A 55 13.32 3.77 -3.29
C TYR A 55 12.78 3.15 -2.00
N LYS A 56 13.65 2.95 -1.00
CA LYS A 56 13.29 2.43 0.32
C LYS A 56 12.10 3.15 0.94
N LEU A 57 11.12 2.39 1.45
CA LEU A 57 9.97 2.93 2.17
C LEU A 57 10.34 3.24 3.62
N THR A 58 10.06 4.45 4.06
CA THR A 58 9.98 4.79 5.49
C THR A 58 8.53 5.18 5.76
N ILE A 59 7.87 4.44 6.65
CA ILE A 59 6.47 4.66 6.97
C ILE A 59 6.19 4.40 8.45
N ASP A 60 5.58 5.36 9.15
CA ASP A 60 5.30 5.27 10.59
C ASP A 60 4.03 6.06 10.95
N ASP A 61 3.75 6.15 12.25
CA ASP A 61 2.67 6.95 12.82
C ASP A 61 1.30 6.58 12.24
N TYR A 62 0.99 5.28 12.26
CA TYR A 62 -0.27 4.76 11.79
C TYR A 62 -1.45 5.25 12.64
N GLU A 63 -2.48 5.76 11.97
CA GLU A 63 -3.78 6.10 12.53
C GLU A 63 -4.89 5.47 11.68
N GLY A 64 -5.68 4.59 12.29
CA GLY A 64 -6.77 3.90 11.62
C GLY A 64 -7.36 2.76 12.45
N PRO A 65 -8.26 1.94 11.85
CA PRO A 65 -8.90 0.84 12.55
C PRO A 65 -7.90 -0.18 13.10
N LYS A 66 -8.15 -0.66 14.33
CA LYS A 66 -7.30 -1.68 14.97
C LYS A 66 -7.16 -2.92 14.07
N GLY A 67 -5.92 -3.34 13.85
CA GLY A 67 -5.59 -4.53 13.06
C GLY A 67 -5.47 -4.30 11.55
N TYR A 68 -5.73 -3.09 11.05
CA TYR A 68 -5.59 -2.76 9.62
C TYR A 68 -4.20 -2.19 9.27
N ASP A 69 -3.24 -2.17 10.19
CA ASP A 69 -1.88 -1.66 9.94
C ASP A 69 -1.00 -2.68 9.20
N ALA A 70 -1.28 -2.88 7.91
CA ALA A 70 -0.54 -3.82 7.07
C ALA A 70 0.75 -3.21 6.50
N LEU A 71 0.75 -1.91 6.17
CA LEU A 71 1.86 -1.28 5.46
C LEU A 71 3.06 -0.98 6.37
N SER A 72 2.87 -0.81 7.68
CA SER A 72 4.00 -0.70 8.62
C SER A 72 4.90 -1.94 8.61
N LYS A 73 4.39 -3.12 8.22
CA LYS A 73 5.25 -4.31 8.02
C LYS A 73 6.20 -4.23 6.84
N HIS A 74 6.02 -3.23 5.99
CA HIS A 74 6.89 -2.97 4.84
C HIS A 74 7.85 -1.79 5.10
N HIS A 75 7.84 -1.20 6.30
CA HIS A 75 8.82 -0.20 6.71
C HIS A 75 10.26 -0.73 6.50
N GLY A 76 11.11 0.08 5.89
CA GLY A 76 12.50 -0.24 5.60
C GLY A 76 12.73 -1.11 4.36
N SER A 77 11.67 -1.66 3.75
CA SER A 77 11.80 -2.43 2.51
C SER A 77 12.12 -1.54 1.32
N VAL A 78 12.98 -2.04 0.42
CA VAL A 78 13.24 -1.43 -0.89
C VAL A 78 12.16 -1.83 -1.90
N PHE A 79 11.95 -0.98 -2.91
CA PHE A 79 10.96 -1.29 -3.94
C PHE A 79 11.47 -2.40 -4.86
N THR A 80 10.66 -3.42 -5.10
CA THR A 80 10.99 -4.51 -6.05
C THR A 80 9.79 -4.87 -6.92
N VAL A 81 10.06 -5.45 -8.09
CA VAL A 81 9.02 -5.94 -9.02
C VAL A 81 9.01 -7.46 -9.00
N LYS A 82 7.84 -8.05 -8.81
CA LYS A 82 7.63 -9.50 -8.72
C LYS A 82 6.88 -10.03 -9.94
N LYS A 83 7.44 -11.06 -10.56
CA LYS A 83 6.90 -11.68 -11.79
C LYS A 83 6.10 -12.93 -11.42
N SER A 84 4.80 -12.90 -11.71
CA SER A 84 3.89 -14.00 -11.37
C SER A 84 3.65 -15.03 -12.49
N MET A 85 3.91 -14.66 -13.75
CA MET A 85 3.56 -15.45 -14.95
C MET A 85 4.79 -16.03 -15.67
N THR A 86 5.90 -16.18 -14.96
CA THR A 86 7.13 -16.82 -15.47
C THR A 86 7.16 -18.31 -15.10
N GLN A 87 8.06 -19.07 -15.74
CA GLN A 87 8.32 -20.47 -15.37
C GLN A 87 8.74 -20.60 -13.90
N ASN A 88 9.52 -19.63 -13.41
CA ASN A 88 9.94 -19.49 -12.02
C ASN A 88 9.30 -18.22 -11.44
N PRO A 89 8.06 -18.31 -10.92
CA PRO A 89 7.36 -17.14 -10.39
C PRO A 89 7.96 -16.75 -9.04
N ASP A 90 8.02 -15.45 -8.80
CA ASP A 90 8.34 -14.90 -7.49
C ASP A 90 7.27 -15.28 -6.47
N LYS A 91 7.71 -15.74 -5.29
CA LYS A 91 6.82 -16.21 -4.22
C LYS A 91 7.03 -15.42 -2.94
N ASP A 92 5.93 -15.22 -2.22
CA ASP A 92 5.93 -14.77 -0.83
C ASP A 92 6.62 -15.83 0.04
N LYS A 93 7.53 -15.41 0.93
CA LYS A 93 8.31 -16.38 1.71
C LYS A 93 7.47 -17.06 2.80
N CYS A 94 6.41 -16.42 3.26
CA CYS A 94 5.61 -16.93 4.38
C CYS A 94 4.50 -17.89 3.94
N SER A 95 3.90 -17.65 2.78
CA SER A 95 2.85 -18.52 2.22
C SER A 95 3.34 -19.45 1.11
N GLY A 96 4.49 -19.17 0.48
CA GLY A 96 4.95 -19.87 -0.72
C GLY A 96 4.12 -19.54 -1.98
N GLU A 97 3.17 -18.61 -1.86
CA GLU A 97 2.25 -18.24 -2.93
C GLU A 97 2.82 -17.13 -3.84
N ARG A 98 2.27 -17.00 -5.05
CA ARG A 98 2.79 -16.08 -6.07
C ARG A 98 2.52 -14.62 -5.71
N LEU A 99 3.51 -13.75 -5.94
CA LEU A 99 3.40 -12.29 -5.86
C LEU A 99 3.31 -11.67 -7.25
N SER A 100 2.68 -10.50 -7.38
CA SER A 100 2.68 -9.73 -8.62
C SER A 100 2.83 -8.24 -8.38
N GLY A 101 3.31 -7.53 -9.41
CA GLY A 101 3.39 -6.08 -9.41
C GLY A 101 4.68 -5.56 -8.77
N GLY A 102 4.77 -4.23 -8.68
CA GLY A 102 5.85 -3.53 -8.01
C GLY A 102 5.42 -3.02 -6.64
N TRP A 103 6.14 -3.39 -5.59
CA TRP A 103 5.82 -2.99 -4.22
C TRP A 103 7.07 -3.01 -3.33
N TRP A 104 6.96 -2.45 -2.14
CA TRP A 104 7.96 -2.57 -1.08
C TRP A 104 7.85 -3.92 -0.38
N PHE A 105 8.04 -5.03 -1.11
CA PHE A 105 7.87 -6.37 -0.55
C PHE A 105 8.81 -6.63 0.64
N ASN A 106 8.30 -7.32 1.67
CA ASN A 106 9.07 -7.83 2.81
C ASN A 106 8.97 -9.37 2.85
N THR A 107 9.52 -10.01 3.89
CA THR A 107 9.52 -11.47 4.10
C THR A 107 8.12 -12.06 3.98
N CYS A 108 7.14 -11.50 4.70
CA CYS A 108 5.73 -11.80 4.50
C CYS A 108 5.06 -10.61 3.82
N ASN A 109 4.36 -10.85 2.72
CA ASN A 109 3.51 -9.86 2.09
C ASN A 109 2.27 -9.62 2.95
N GLN A 110 2.08 -8.39 3.44
CA GLN A 110 0.86 -8.00 4.17
C GLN A 110 0.04 -6.94 3.43
N ALA A 111 0.70 -6.07 2.66
CA ALA A 111 0.05 -5.12 1.78
C ALA A 111 0.67 -5.22 0.37
N ASN A 112 -0.15 -5.10 -0.67
CA ASN A 112 0.29 -4.91 -2.04
C ASN A 112 -0.86 -4.28 -2.84
N LEU A 113 -0.90 -2.94 -2.91
CA LEU A 113 -1.97 -2.25 -3.64
C LEU A 113 -1.75 -2.22 -5.17
N ASN A 114 -0.54 -2.58 -5.60
CA ASN A 114 -0.16 -2.73 -7.02
C ASN A 114 -0.29 -4.18 -7.53
N GLY A 115 -0.89 -5.07 -6.74
CA GLY A 115 -1.16 -6.43 -7.15
C GLY A 115 -2.26 -6.52 -8.21
N ARG A 116 -2.48 -7.71 -8.74
CA ARG A 116 -3.45 -7.92 -9.82
C ARG A 116 -4.87 -7.59 -9.37
N LYS A 117 -5.62 -6.82 -10.16
CA LYS A 117 -7.05 -6.60 -9.91
C LYS A 117 -7.84 -7.85 -10.30
N PHE A 118 -8.64 -8.35 -9.36
CA PHE A 118 -9.57 -9.46 -9.57
C PHE A 118 -11.02 -8.99 -9.43
N THR A 119 -11.94 -9.63 -10.15
CA THR A 119 -13.39 -9.40 -10.03
C THR A 119 -14.09 -10.46 -9.18
N HIS A 120 -13.38 -11.55 -8.87
CA HIS A 120 -13.82 -12.68 -8.03
C HIS A 120 -12.70 -13.04 -7.05
N PRO A 121 -13.00 -13.66 -5.90
CA PRO A 121 -11.98 -13.94 -4.90
C PRO A 121 -10.87 -14.81 -5.53
N PRO A 122 -9.59 -14.39 -5.41
CA PRO A 122 -8.50 -15.17 -5.98
C PRO A 122 -8.32 -16.48 -5.18
N SER A 123 -7.95 -17.55 -5.88
CA SER A 123 -7.52 -18.80 -5.22
C SER A 123 -6.17 -18.64 -4.51
N THR A 124 -5.41 -17.60 -4.86
CA THR A 124 -4.08 -17.27 -4.34
C THR A 124 -4.17 -15.99 -3.48
N ARG A 125 -3.82 -16.12 -2.21
CA ARG A 125 -3.75 -15.13 -1.13
C ARG A 125 -3.03 -13.82 -1.50
N ALA A 126 -1.89 -13.89 -2.18
CA ALA A 126 -0.97 -12.74 -2.32
C ALA A 126 -0.80 -12.23 -3.77
N LEU A 127 -1.55 -12.79 -4.71
CA LEU A 127 -1.42 -12.45 -6.13
C LEU A 127 -2.14 -11.14 -6.48
N GLY A 128 -3.19 -10.80 -5.73
CA GLY A 128 -4.06 -9.67 -6.02
C GLY A 128 -3.69 -8.38 -5.30
N ILE A 129 -4.57 -7.37 -5.43
CA ILE A 129 -4.58 -6.22 -4.52
C ILE A 129 -4.82 -6.75 -3.10
N THR A 130 -3.82 -6.65 -2.24
CA THR A 130 -3.81 -7.29 -0.92
C THR A 130 -3.72 -6.24 0.19
N TRP A 131 -4.53 -6.43 1.23
CA TRP A 131 -4.38 -5.73 2.50
C TRP A 131 -4.77 -6.67 3.65
N HIS A 132 -3.78 -7.11 4.42
CA HIS A 132 -3.98 -8.03 5.53
C HIS A 132 -4.56 -7.32 6.75
N ILE A 133 -5.60 -7.90 7.32
CA ILE A 133 -6.14 -7.51 8.61
C ILE A 133 -5.65 -8.52 9.64
N LYS A 134 -4.98 -8.04 10.69
CA LYS A 134 -4.40 -8.87 11.76
C LYS A 134 -5.45 -9.83 12.33
N ASN A 135 -5.06 -11.11 12.47
CA ASN A 135 -5.92 -12.21 12.93
C ASN A 135 -7.12 -12.52 12.02
N LYS A 136 -7.11 -12.06 10.76
CA LYS A 136 -8.18 -12.28 9.78
C LYS A 136 -7.60 -12.75 8.45
N ASP A 137 -7.27 -14.03 8.37
CA ASP A 137 -6.53 -14.60 7.24
C ASP A 137 -7.27 -14.46 5.90
N GLU A 138 -8.61 -14.51 5.93
CA GLU A 138 -9.46 -14.34 4.77
C GLU A 138 -9.36 -12.96 4.12
N SER A 139 -8.82 -11.95 4.84
CA SER A 139 -8.60 -10.58 4.30
C SER A 139 -7.72 -10.54 3.07
N TYR A 140 -6.83 -11.52 2.90
CA TYR A 140 -6.00 -11.65 1.71
C TYR A 140 -6.81 -11.94 0.43
N ARG A 141 -8.01 -12.50 0.55
CA ARG A 141 -8.90 -12.82 -0.57
C ARG A 141 -9.94 -11.74 -0.82
N TYR A 142 -9.89 -10.63 -0.08
CA TYR A 142 -10.80 -9.51 -0.28
C TYR A 142 -10.60 -8.87 -1.63
N ILE A 143 -11.70 -8.42 -2.21
CA ILE A 143 -11.73 -7.72 -3.49
C ILE A 143 -11.98 -6.25 -3.21
N TYR A 144 -11.20 -5.39 -3.85
CA TYR A 144 -11.33 -3.94 -3.75
C TYR A 144 -11.84 -3.36 -5.07
N ASP A 145 -13.04 -2.76 -5.04
CA ASP A 145 -13.58 -2.00 -6.16
C ASP A 145 -12.77 -0.74 -6.40
N TRP A 146 -12.25 -0.13 -5.34
CA TRP A 146 -11.40 1.06 -5.39
C TRP A 146 -10.27 0.99 -4.36
N VAL A 147 -9.08 1.42 -4.77
CA VAL A 147 -7.95 1.71 -3.88
C VAL A 147 -7.30 3.00 -4.33
N GLU A 148 -6.91 3.84 -3.38
CA GLU A 148 -6.23 5.10 -3.67
C GLU A 148 -5.20 5.41 -2.58
N MET A 149 -4.03 5.87 -3.01
CA MET A 149 -2.97 6.41 -2.16
C MET A 149 -2.81 7.89 -2.48
N LYS A 150 -2.90 8.76 -1.48
CA LYS A 150 -2.74 10.21 -1.63
C LYS A 150 -1.87 10.76 -0.50
N ILE A 151 -1.01 11.74 -0.82
CA ILE A 151 -0.07 12.34 0.12
C ILE A 151 -0.38 13.82 0.34
N ARG A 152 0.06 14.35 1.49
CA ARG A 152 -0.01 15.76 1.86
C ARG A 152 0.94 16.02 3.03
N ASP A 153 1.35 17.26 3.21
CA ASP A 153 2.09 17.71 4.38
C ASP A 153 1.36 17.31 5.70
N SER A 154 2.12 16.77 6.64
CA SER A 154 1.60 16.16 7.88
C SER A 154 1.07 17.19 8.89
N ASP A 155 1.57 18.42 8.87
CA ASP A 155 1.17 19.56 9.70
C ASP A 155 -0.23 20.07 9.33
N PHE A 156 -0.58 20.04 8.04
CA PHE A 156 -1.92 20.34 7.57
C PHE A 156 -2.92 19.23 7.94
N GLY A 157 -2.45 18.01 8.26
CA GLY A 157 -3.26 16.80 8.45
C GLY A 157 -4.05 16.41 7.20
N PHE A 158 -4.58 15.19 7.13
CA PHE A 158 -5.65 14.90 6.18
C PHE A 158 -6.95 15.40 6.78
N CYS A 159 -7.52 16.50 6.26
CA CYS A 159 -8.73 17.14 6.77
C CYS A 159 -9.75 16.10 7.31
N THR A 160 -9.77 15.88 8.62
CA THR A 160 -10.80 15.12 9.31
C THR A 160 -12.00 16.01 9.65
N GLY A 161 -11.95 17.28 9.22
CA GLY A 161 -12.87 18.33 9.64
C GLY A 161 -12.49 19.00 10.96
N ARG A 162 -11.30 18.74 11.51
CA ARG A 162 -10.77 19.42 12.71
C ARG A 162 -9.32 19.83 12.50
N LEU A 163 -9.00 21.08 12.84
CA LEU A 163 -7.62 21.53 13.01
C LEU A 163 -7.00 20.74 14.18
N LYS A 164 -5.76 20.27 14.02
CA LYS A 164 -4.97 19.83 15.16
C LYS A 164 -4.70 21.07 16.03
N SER A 165 -5.12 21.02 17.29
CA SER A 165 -4.85 22.03 18.32
C SER A 165 -3.40 22.00 18.76
#